data_AF-A0A3N5PFB8-F1
#
_entry.id   AF-A0A3N5PFB8-F1
#
_cell.length_a   1.000
_cell.length_b   1.000
_cell.length_c   1.000
_cell.angle_alpha   90.00
_cell.angle_beta   90.00
_cell.angle_gamma   90.00
#
_symmetry.space_group_name_H-M   'P 1'
#
loop_
_entity.id
_entity.type
_entity.pdbx_description
1 polymer ?
#
loop_
_entity_poly.entity_id
_entity_poly.type
_entity_poly.pdbx_seq_one_letter_code
_entity_poly.pdbx_strand_id
1 'polypeptide(L)'
;MNIKELLKKYSKPENFINRDLSWVEFNKRVLEEALNPELPLLEKVKFISIFCSNLDEFYMIRISGLKEQIAANVEEPSIDGLTPIEQLKKIEKTLKPLLKTLDNYWMDYIVPSLKENNVNLVSLDDISDDDKVKLTQYFKKEIYPVLTPLAFDPGRPFPYISNLSLSLAILIRKPNGENHFARVKVPSILSRLLQIDNIIEPKKSIGTNGNFTATYMWLGDLIKANLPLLFPGMEIVEA
;
A
#
# COMPACT_ATOMS: atom_id res chain seq x y z
N MET A 1 37.70 9.32 -38.71
CA MET A 1 37.13 10.07 -37.57
C MET A 1 38.02 9.84 -36.37
N ASN A 2 38.56 10.90 -35.76
CA ASN A 2 39.41 10.79 -34.58
C ASN A 2 38.55 10.38 -33.36
N ILE A 3 39.11 9.64 -32.40
CA ILE A 3 38.44 9.24 -31.14
C ILE A 3 37.74 10.43 -30.46
N LYS A 4 38.34 11.63 -30.47
CA LYS A 4 37.71 12.84 -29.90
C LYS A 4 36.42 13.25 -30.62
N GLU A 5 36.37 13.09 -31.95
CA GLU A 5 35.18 13.39 -32.75
C GLU A 5 34.08 12.35 -32.53
N LEU A 6 34.46 11.07 -32.39
CA LEU A 6 33.54 10.00 -32.05
C LEU A 6 32.94 10.21 -30.66
N LEU A 7 33.76 10.52 -29.66
CA LEU A 7 33.28 10.83 -28.31
C LEU A 7 32.31 12.01 -28.32
N LYS A 8 32.65 13.11 -28.99
CA LYS A 8 31.75 14.29 -29.10
C LYS A 8 30.43 13.96 -29.83
N LYS A 9 30.46 13.06 -30.81
CA LYS A 9 29.26 12.60 -31.53
C LYS A 9 28.36 11.74 -30.65
N TYR A 10 28.94 10.81 -29.89
CA TYR A 10 28.18 9.83 -29.11
C TYR A 10 27.86 10.29 -27.69
N SER A 11 28.56 11.28 -27.13
CA SER A 11 28.33 11.83 -25.80
C SER A 11 27.20 12.86 -25.72
N LYS A 12 26.38 13.01 -26.76
CA LYS A 12 25.26 13.94 -26.74
C LYS A 12 24.13 13.39 -25.85
N PRO A 13 23.49 14.23 -25.02
CA PRO A 13 22.37 13.84 -24.17
C PRO A 13 21.23 13.10 -24.90
N GLU A 14 20.89 13.55 -26.11
CA GLU A 14 19.85 12.95 -26.97
C GLU A 14 20.09 11.48 -27.34
N ASN A 15 21.32 10.97 -27.20
CA ASN A 15 21.65 9.58 -27.48
C ASN A 15 21.46 8.65 -26.26
N PHE A 16 21.17 9.20 -25.07
CA PHE A 16 21.05 8.42 -23.84
C PHE A 16 19.61 8.37 -23.35
N ILE A 17 19.23 7.22 -22.81
CA ILE A 17 17.96 7.06 -22.10
C ILE A 17 18.26 7.21 -20.62
N ASN A 18 17.48 8.06 -19.94
CA ASN A 18 17.55 8.19 -18.49
C ASN A 18 17.28 6.84 -17.82
N ARG A 19 18.18 6.43 -16.93
CA ARG A 19 18.11 5.13 -16.25
C ARG A 19 16.81 4.95 -15.46
N ASP A 20 16.41 5.96 -14.70
CA ASP A 20 15.28 5.85 -13.79
C ASP A 20 13.96 5.90 -14.56
N LEU A 21 13.87 6.69 -15.65
CA LEU A 21 12.73 6.62 -16.56
C LEU A 21 12.64 5.28 -17.29
N SER A 22 13.78 4.72 -17.71
CA SER A 22 13.81 3.37 -18.29
C SER A 22 13.34 2.32 -17.28
N TRP A 23 13.63 2.51 -15.99
CA TRP A 23 13.13 1.63 -14.93
C TRP A 23 11.61 1.76 -14.77
N VAL A 24 11.06 2.98 -14.84
CA VAL A 24 9.60 3.19 -14.80
C VAL A 24 8.92 2.51 -15.99
N GLU A 25 9.48 2.59 -17.19
CA GLU A 25 8.97 1.86 -18.37
C GLU A 25 9.09 0.34 -18.22
N PHE A 26 10.13 -0.16 -17.56
CA PHE A 26 10.20 -1.57 -17.18
C PHE A 26 9.05 -1.95 -16.23
N ASN A 27 8.82 -1.18 -15.17
CA ASN A 27 7.75 -1.50 -14.22
C ASN A 27 6.37 -1.34 -14.86
N LYS A 28 6.20 -0.42 -15.82
CA LYS A 28 4.99 -0.35 -16.65
C LYS A 28 4.70 -1.67 -17.36
N ARG A 29 5.70 -2.38 -17.89
CA ARG A 29 5.50 -3.70 -18.52
C ARG A 29 5.03 -4.75 -17.50
N VAL A 30 5.46 -4.65 -16.25
CA VAL A 30 4.94 -5.50 -15.15
C VAL A 30 3.46 -5.23 -14.92
N LEU A 31 3.03 -3.97 -14.98
CA LEU A 31 1.60 -3.63 -14.93
C LEU A 31 0.85 -4.14 -16.17
N GLU A 32 1.44 -4.08 -17.36
CA GLU A 32 0.83 -4.61 -18.59
C GLU A 32 0.55 -6.13 -18.49
N GLU A 33 1.41 -6.90 -17.80
CA GLU A 33 1.11 -8.31 -17.50
C GLU A 33 -0.14 -8.45 -16.60
N ALA A 34 -0.29 -7.61 -15.57
CA ALA A 34 -1.52 -7.63 -14.75
C ALA A 34 -2.78 -7.32 -15.56
N LEU A 35 -2.66 -6.52 -16.63
CA LEU A 35 -3.77 -6.14 -17.52
C LEU A 35 -4.04 -7.18 -18.61
N ASN A 36 -3.19 -8.19 -18.76
CA ASN A 36 -3.33 -9.21 -19.80
C ASN A 36 -4.63 -10.02 -19.60
N PRO A 37 -5.57 -10.01 -20.57
CA PRO A 37 -6.84 -10.73 -20.44
C PRO A 37 -6.65 -12.25 -20.32
N GLU A 38 -5.58 -12.80 -20.90
CA GLU A 38 -5.31 -14.24 -20.97
C GLU A 38 -4.76 -14.82 -19.66
N LEU A 39 -4.32 -13.98 -18.71
CA LEU A 39 -3.80 -14.47 -17.44
C LEU A 39 -4.92 -14.87 -16.47
N PRO A 40 -4.73 -15.94 -15.69
CA PRO A 40 -5.64 -16.26 -14.58
C PRO A 40 -5.73 -15.10 -13.58
N LEU A 41 -6.92 -14.89 -13.00
CA LEU A 41 -7.22 -13.75 -12.13
C LEU A 41 -6.20 -13.56 -10.99
N LEU A 42 -5.81 -14.63 -10.31
CA LEU A 42 -4.85 -14.55 -9.21
C LEU A 42 -3.41 -14.27 -9.68
N GLU A 43 -3.04 -14.65 -10.92
CA GLU A 43 -1.77 -14.23 -11.50
C GLU A 43 -1.79 -12.72 -11.79
N LYS A 44 -2.94 -12.16 -12.21
CA LYS A 44 -3.09 -10.69 -12.34
C LYS A 44 -2.88 -9.98 -11.02
N VAL A 45 -3.51 -10.46 -9.94
CA VAL A 45 -3.31 -9.95 -8.56
C VAL A 45 -1.84 -10.03 -8.14
N LYS A 46 -1.15 -11.10 -8.50
CA LYS A 46 0.27 -11.27 -8.22
C LYS A 46 1.13 -10.25 -8.99
N PHE A 47 0.86 -10.00 -10.27
CA PHE A 47 1.57 -8.96 -11.02
C PHE A 47 1.30 -7.55 -10.47
N ILE A 48 0.09 -7.26 -9.99
CA ILE A 48 -0.21 -6.02 -9.24
C ILE A 48 0.70 -5.91 -8.00
N SER A 49 0.81 -6.99 -7.22
CA SER A 49 1.69 -7.02 -6.04
C SER A 49 3.16 -6.80 -6.40
N ILE A 50 3.65 -7.42 -7.49
CA ILE A 50 5.02 -7.24 -7.99
C ILE A 50 5.26 -5.80 -8.44
N PHE A 51 4.33 -5.21 -9.20
CA PHE A 51 4.41 -3.82 -9.64
C PHE A 51 4.56 -2.86 -8.44
N CYS A 52 3.73 -3.03 -7.40
CA CYS A 52 3.77 -2.20 -6.19
C CYS A 52 5.07 -2.42 -5.39
N SER A 53 5.49 -3.68 -5.22
CA SER A 53 6.72 -4.01 -4.47
C SER A 53 7.97 -3.46 -5.15
N ASN A 54 8.05 -3.56 -6.48
CA ASN A 54 9.11 -2.94 -7.28
C ASN A 54 9.12 -1.42 -7.08
N LEU A 55 7.93 -0.81 -7.07
CA LEU A 55 7.78 0.63 -6.90
C LEU A 55 8.23 1.09 -5.51
N ASP A 56 7.91 0.33 -4.46
CA ASP A 56 8.39 0.59 -3.10
C ASP A 56 9.92 0.62 -3.04
N GLU A 57 10.60 -0.37 -3.63
CA GLU A 57 12.07 -0.41 -3.70
C GLU A 57 12.63 0.78 -4.48
N PHE A 58 12.03 1.12 -5.62
CA PHE A 58 12.44 2.26 -6.43
C PHE A 58 12.30 3.58 -5.68
N TYR A 59 11.22 3.76 -4.92
CA TYR A 59 11.04 4.97 -4.09
C TYR A 59 12.04 5.04 -2.95
N MET A 60 12.24 3.93 -2.24
CA MET A 60 13.16 3.87 -1.10
C MET A 60 14.61 4.13 -1.50
N ILE A 61 15.03 3.70 -2.69
CA ILE A 61 16.42 3.82 -3.14
C ILE A 61 16.61 5.00 -4.09
N ARG A 62 15.89 5.02 -5.21
CA ARG A 62 16.15 5.97 -6.31
C ARG A 62 15.57 7.34 -6.04
N ILE A 63 14.30 7.40 -5.65
CA ILE A 63 13.66 8.68 -5.35
C ILE A 63 14.29 9.34 -4.12
N SER A 64 14.68 8.57 -3.10
CA SER A 64 15.45 9.10 -1.96
C SER A 64 16.75 9.77 -2.42
N GLY A 65 17.55 9.09 -3.24
CA GLY A 65 18.81 9.66 -3.75
C GLY A 65 18.61 10.93 -4.58
N LEU A 66 17.57 10.99 -5.43
CA LEU A 66 17.23 12.22 -6.17
C LEU A 66 16.83 13.35 -5.22
N LYS A 67 16.05 13.06 -4.18
CA LYS A 67 15.66 14.06 -3.18
C LYS A 67 16.84 14.59 -2.38
N GLU A 68 17.80 13.73 -2.04
CA GLU A 68 19.05 14.14 -1.37
C GLU A 68 19.89 15.07 -2.25
N GLN A 69 20.03 14.76 -3.55
CA GLN A 69 20.70 15.64 -4.51
C GLN A 69 20.01 17.00 -4.63
N ILE A 70 18.67 17.01 -4.69
CA ILE A 70 17.89 18.26 -4.74
C ILE A 70 18.08 19.06 -3.45
N ALA A 71 18.05 18.42 -2.28
CA ALA A 71 18.26 19.08 -0.99
C ALA A 71 19.69 19.66 -0.86
N ALA A 72 20.67 19.04 -1.51
CA ALA A 72 22.03 19.54 -1.62
C ALA A 72 22.24 20.59 -2.72
N ASN A 73 21.16 21.03 -3.41
CA ASN A 73 21.20 21.96 -4.54
C ASN A 73 22.11 21.50 -5.70
N VAL A 74 22.13 20.20 -5.99
CA VAL A 74 22.83 19.66 -7.16
C VAL A 74 22.04 20.02 -8.41
N GLU A 75 22.63 20.85 -9.27
CA GLU A 75 22.06 21.26 -10.57
C GLU A 75 22.74 20.58 -11.76
N GLU A 76 23.82 19.82 -11.52
CA GLU A 76 24.55 19.13 -12.59
C GLU A 76 23.64 18.10 -13.27
N PRO A 77 23.41 18.20 -14.59
CA PRO A 77 22.62 17.22 -15.31
C PRO A 77 23.32 15.87 -15.42
N SER A 78 22.52 14.81 -15.43
CA SER A 78 22.95 13.47 -15.81
C SER A 78 23.37 13.40 -17.29
N ILE A 79 23.91 12.25 -17.72
CA ILE A 79 24.39 12.05 -19.10
C ILE A 79 23.29 12.22 -20.17
N ASP A 80 22.03 12.04 -19.80
CA ASP A 80 20.85 12.28 -20.63
C ASP A 80 20.35 13.73 -20.59
N GLY A 81 21.06 14.61 -19.87
CA GLY A 81 20.84 16.06 -19.88
C GLY A 81 19.75 16.54 -18.91
N LEU A 82 19.20 15.66 -18.07
CA LEU A 82 18.22 16.04 -17.05
C LEU A 82 18.90 16.36 -15.72
N THR A 83 18.52 17.49 -15.13
CA THR A 83 18.82 17.80 -13.72
C THR A 83 18.02 16.88 -12.77
N PRO A 84 18.44 16.70 -11.50
CA PRO A 84 17.71 15.89 -10.53
C PRO A 84 16.24 16.29 -10.37
N ILE A 85 15.94 17.60 -10.37
CA ILE A 85 14.56 18.10 -10.23
C ILE A 85 13.71 17.83 -11.48
N GLU A 86 14.28 17.94 -12.68
CA GLU A 86 13.59 17.61 -13.93
C GLU A 86 13.33 16.11 -14.04
N GLN A 87 14.32 15.29 -13.64
CA GLN A 87 14.18 13.83 -13.60
C GLN A 87 13.06 13.42 -12.65
N LEU A 88 13.01 13.96 -11.41
CA LEU A 88 11.94 13.69 -10.45
C LEU A 88 10.56 14.08 -11.02
N LYS A 89 10.43 15.29 -11.58
CA LYS A 89 9.17 15.75 -12.21
C LYS A 89 8.73 14.84 -13.35
N LYS A 90 9.66 14.38 -14.19
CA LYS A 90 9.36 13.51 -15.32
C LYS A 90 8.95 12.11 -14.86
N ILE A 91 9.60 11.56 -13.83
CA ILE A 91 9.21 10.30 -13.20
C ILE A 91 7.78 10.40 -12.66
N GLU A 92 7.46 11.44 -11.88
CA GLU A 92 6.12 11.62 -11.33
C GLU A 92 5.06 11.75 -12.43
N LYS A 93 5.36 12.50 -13.50
CA LYS A 93 4.47 12.67 -14.65
C LYS A 93 4.19 11.34 -15.36
N THR A 94 5.19 10.47 -15.50
CA THR A 94 5.04 9.15 -16.12
C THR A 94 4.31 8.18 -15.20
N LEU A 95 4.56 8.22 -13.90
CA LEU A 95 4.02 7.24 -12.95
C LEU A 95 2.54 7.50 -12.59
N LYS A 96 2.12 8.76 -12.43
CA LYS A 96 0.73 9.13 -12.09
C LYS A 96 -0.34 8.41 -12.93
N PRO A 97 -0.27 8.38 -14.28
CA PRO A 97 -1.26 7.67 -15.08
C PRO A 97 -1.22 6.15 -14.85
N LEU A 98 -0.06 5.55 -14.57
CA LEU A 98 0.05 4.12 -14.30
C LEU A 98 -0.64 3.74 -12.99
N LEU A 99 -0.43 4.54 -11.93
CA LEU A 99 -1.12 4.35 -10.66
C LEU A 99 -2.64 4.49 -10.81
N LYS A 100 -3.10 5.48 -11.58
CA LYS A 100 -4.53 5.63 -11.87
C LYS A 100 -5.11 4.43 -12.61
N THR A 101 -4.38 3.90 -13.61
CA THR A 101 -4.79 2.68 -14.30
C THR A 101 -4.89 1.50 -13.35
N LEU A 102 -3.91 1.34 -12.44
CA LEU A 102 -3.91 0.28 -11.44
C LEU A 102 -5.11 0.40 -10.50
N ASP A 103 -5.36 1.59 -9.94
CA ASP A 103 -6.46 1.83 -8.99
C ASP A 103 -7.82 1.50 -9.62
N ASN A 104 -8.05 2.02 -10.84
CA ASN A 104 -9.27 1.72 -11.60
C ASN A 104 -9.38 0.23 -11.90
N TYR A 105 -8.29 -0.42 -12.34
CA TYR A 105 -8.33 -1.85 -12.66
C TYR A 105 -8.60 -2.71 -11.43
N TRP A 106 -8.05 -2.33 -10.28
CA TRP A 106 -8.32 -3.00 -9.01
C TRP A 106 -9.81 -2.91 -8.64
N MET A 107 -10.38 -1.71 -8.65
CA MET A 107 -11.75 -1.47 -8.19
C MET A 107 -12.81 -1.91 -9.21
N ASP A 108 -12.58 -1.66 -10.49
CA ASP A 108 -13.59 -1.85 -11.54
C ASP A 108 -13.53 -3.24 -12.18
N TYR A 109 -12.43 -3.99 -12.01
CA TYR A 109 -12.26 -5.31 -12.61
C TYR A 109 -11.85 -6.38 -11.58
N ILE A 110 -10.73 -6.23 -10.88
CA ILE A 110 -10.20 -7.30 -10.01
C ILE A 110 -11.16 -7.64 -8.87
N VAL A 111 -11.62 -6.64 -8.11
CA VAL A 111 -12.52 -6.86 -6.97
C VAL A 111 -13.86 -7.49 -7.43
N PRO A 112 -14.54 -6.98 -8.48
CA PRO A 112 -15.72 -7.64 -9.05
C PRO A 112 -15.45 -9.07 -9.53
N SER A 113 -14.36 -9.32 -10.27
CA SER A 113 -14.04 -10.66 -10.77
C SER A 113 -13.72 -11.65 -9.65
N LEU A 114 -13.11 -11.21 -8.55
CA LEU A 114 -12.91 -12.05 -7.36
C LEU A 114 -14.27 -12.47 -6.79
N LYS A 115 -15.20 -11.52 -6.66
CA LYS A 115 -16.55 -11.76 -6.17
C LYS A 115 -17.34 -12.74 -7.05
N GLU A 116 -17.26 -12.61 -8.37
CA GLU A 116 -17.85 -13.56 -9.33
C GLU A 116 -17.31 -14.99 -9.17
N ASN A 117 -16.07 -15.12 -8.71
CA ASN A 117 -15.41 -16.39 -8.40
C ASN A 117 -15.56 -16.79 -6.91
N ASN A 118 -16.55 -16.24 -6.20
CA ASN A 118 -16.87 -16.53 -4.80
C ASN A 118 -15.75 -16.18 -3.79
N VAL A 119 -14.83 -15.29 -4.17
CA VAL A 119 -13.83 -14.68 -3.28
C VAL A 119 -14.29 -13.27 -2.94
N ASN A 120 -14.83 -13.10 -1.74
CA ASN A 120 -15.43 -11.83 -1.32
C ASN A 120 -14.41 -11.02 -0.53
N LEU A 121 -14.17 -9.77 -0.94
CA LEU A 121 -13.51 -8.76 -0.12
C LEU A 121 -14.60 -7.87 0.47
N VAL A 122 -14.76 -7.91 1.79
CA VAL A 122 -15.87 -7.25 2.49
C VAL A 122 -15.39 -6.21 3.46
N SER A 123 -16.19 -5.16 3.61
CA SER A 123 -16.07 -4.18 4.67
C SER A 123 -16.87 -4.61 5.90
N LEU A 124 -16.75 -3.88 7.01
CA LEU A 124 -17.55 -4.14 8.21
C LEU A 124 -19.05 -3.91 8.01
N ASP A 125 -19.41 -3.03 7.08
CA ASP A 125 -20.81 -2.71 6.79
C ASP A 125 -21.54 -3.86 6.10
N ASP A 126 -20.78 -4.78 5.49
CA ASP A 126 -21.29 -5.99 4.84
C ASP A 126 -21.50 -7.16 5.82
N ILE A 127 -21.14 -6.99 7.11
CA ILE A 127 -21.16 -8.06 8.12
C ILE A 127 -22.38 -7.94 9.04
N SER A 128 -23.00 -9.09 9.34
CA SER A 128 -24.10 -9.19 10.31
C SER A 128 -23.67 -8.80 11.73
N ASP A 129 -24.59 -8.30 12.55
CA ASP A 129 -24.27 -7.91 13.92
C ASP A 129 -23.78 -9.10 14.78
N ASP A 130 -24.34 -10.29 14.57
CA ASP A 130 -23.90 -11.52 15.24
C ASP A 130 -22.46 -11.88 14.88
N ASP A 131 -22.07 -11.70 13.61
CA ASP A 131 -20.71 -12.00 13.16
C ASP A 131 -19.72 -10.92 13.58
N LYS A 132 -20.14 -9.64 13.65
CA LYS A 132 -19.34 -8.56 14.24
C LYS A 132 -18.97 -8.87 15.69
N VAL A 133 -19.86 -9.49 16.46
CA VAL A 133 -19.55 -9.92 17.84
C VAL A 133 -18.42 -10.96 17.85
N LYS A 134 -18.47 -11.96 16.97
CA LYS A 134 -17.41 -12.99 16.85
C LYS A 134 -16.07 -12.38 16.40
N LEU A 135 -16.09 -11.48 15.42
CA LEU A 135 -14.90 -10.76 14.95
C LEU A 135 -14.30 -9.88 16.06
N THR A 136 -15.14 -9.24 16.88
CA THR A 136 -14.70 -8.47 18.06
C THR A 136 -14.05 -9.38 19.12
N GLN A 137 -14.58 -10.58 19.34
CA GLN A 137 -13.96 -11.56 20.24
C GLN A 137 -12.59 -12.03 19.71
N TYR A 138 -12.50 -12.30 18.41
CA TYR A 138 -11.23 -12.62 17.75
C TYR A 138 -10.24 -11.46 17.88
N PHE A 139 -10.67 -10.22 17.63
CA PHE A 139 -9.85 -9.03 17.81
C PHE A 139 -9.29 -8.95 19.24
N LYS A 140 -10.13 -9.08 20.27
CA LYS A 140 -9.69 -9.02 21.67
C LYS A 140 -8.65 -10.09 22.03
N LYS A 141 -8.78 -11.29 21.44
CA LYS A 141 -7.95 -12.45 21.77
C LYS A 141 -6.63 -12.48 20.98
N GLU A 142 -6.69 -12.23 19.68
CA GLU A 142 -5.57 -12.49 18.75
C GLU A 142 -4.90 -11.20 18.25
N ILE A 143 -5.63 -10.08 18.16
CA ILE A 143 -5.13 -8.83 17.56
C ILE A 143 -4.75 -7.80 18.62
N TYR A 144 -5.64 -7.52 19.57
CA TYR A 144 -5.45 -6.52 20.61
C TYR A 144 -4.13 -6.67 21.39
N PRO A 145 -3.70 -7.89 21.81
CA PRO A 145 -2.47 -8.04 22.59
C PRO A 145 -1.19 -7.62 21.87
N VAL A 146 -1.21 -7.53 20.54
CA VAL A 146 -0.05 -7.14 19.72
C VAL A 146 -0.15 -5.71 19.18
N LEU A 147 -1.18 -4.96 19.56
CA LEU A 147 -1.33 -3.54 19.22
C LEU A 147 -0.73 -2.65 20.31
N THR A 148 0.10 -1.69 19.90
CA THR A 148 0.61 -0.64 20.79
C THR A 148 0.18 0.72 20.27
N PRO A 149 -0.91 1.32 20.81
CA PRO A 149 -1.29 2.68 20.48
C PRO A 149 -0.26 3.66 21.04
N LEU A 150 0.18 4.61 20.21
CA LEU A 150 1.16 5.64 20.57
C LEU A 150 0.53 7.02 20.35
N ALA A 151 0.16 7.70 21.44
CA ALA A 151 -0.24 9.10 21.40
C ALA A 151 1.00 10.01 21.45
N PHE A 152 0.94 11.12 20.73
CA PHE A 152 1.99 12.15 20.75
C PHE A 152 1.39 13.53 21.04
N ASP A 153 2.18 14.36 21.70
CA ASP A 153 1.84 15.71 22.17
C ASP A 153 3.15 16.50 22.41
N PRO A 154 3.13 17.79 22.78
CA PRO A 154 4.37 18.54 23.00
C PRO A 154 5.34 17.91 24.03
N GLY A 155 4.85 17.06 24.95
CA GLY A 155 5.65 16.31 25.92
C GLY A 155 6.02 14.89 25.48
N ARG A 156 5.50 14.40 24.34
CA ARG A 156 5.76 13.07 23.77
C ARG A 156 6.06 13.20 22.28
N PRO A 157 7.33 13.09 21.85
CA PRO A 157 7.71 13.35 20.47
C PRO A 157 7.02 12.38 19.51
N PHE A 158 6.88 12.81 18.25
CA PHE A 158 6.27 12.01 17.20
C PHE A 158 6.97 10.65 17.07
N PRO A 159 6.22 9.53 17.05
CA PRO A 159 6.82 8.21 17.07
C PRO A 159 7.52 7.89 15.75
N TYR A 160 8.62 7.13 15.82
CA TYR A 160 9.31 6.63 14.64
C TYR A 160 8.37 5.80 13.75
N ILE A 161 8.26 6.16 12.46
CA ILE A 161 7.48 5.41 11.47
C ILE A 161 8.39 4.42 10.78
N SER A 162 8.10 3.12 10.91
CA SER A 162 8.88 2.08 10.24
C SER A 162 8.60 2.11 8.73
N ASN A 163 9.63 1.95 7.90
CA ASN A 163 9.48 1.77 6.45
C ASN A 163 8.50 0.63 6.13
N LEU A 164 7.70 0.82 5.08
CA LEU A 164 6.70 -0.12 4.59
C LEU A 164 5.70 -0.61 5.66
N SER A 165 5.57 0.09 6.78
CA SER A 165 4.58 -0.24 7.80
C SER A 165 3.29 0.53 7.58
N LEU A 166 2.17 -0.19 7.63
CA LEU A 166 0.86 0.43 7.69
C LEU A 166 0.61 0.95 9.11
N SER A 167 0.21 2.21 9.22
CA SER A 167 -0.19 2.83 10.49
C SER A 167 -1.49 3.59 10.30
N LEU A 168 -2.40 3.46 11.26
CA LEU A 168 -3.61 4.27 11.35
C LEU A 168 -3.26 5.56 12.11
N ALA A 169 -3.62 6.70 11.53
CA ALA A 169 -3.56 8.00 12.18
C ALA A 169 -4.94 8.30 12.74
N ILE A 170 -5.03 8.50 14.05
CA ILE A 170 -6.29 8.54 14.78
C ILE A 170 -6.38 9.88 15.50
N LEU A 171 -7.44 10.62 15.24
CA LEU A 171 -7.80 11.79 16.01
C LEU A 171 -8.75 11.36 17.12
N ILE A 172 -8.33 11.54 18.36
CA ILE A 172 -9.13 11.20 19.55
C ILE A 172 -9.44 12.47 20.33
N ARG A 173 -10.61 12.51 20.98
CA ARG A 173 -10.98 13.58 21.90
C ARG A 173 -11.07 13.06 23.32
N LYS A 174 -10.37 13.73 24.23
CA LYS A 174 -10.39 13.45 25.66
C LYS A 174 -11.67 14.00 26.31
N PRO A 175 -12.06 13.53 27.51
CA PRO A 175 -13.23 14.04 28.24
C PRO A 175 -13.21 15.55 28.53
N ASN A 176 -12.02 16.17 28.59
CA ASN A 176 -11.85 17.62 28.76
C ASN A 176 -12.09 18.43 27.47
N GLY A 177 -12.42 17.75 26.36
CA GLY A 177 -12.66 18.36 25.05
C GLY A 177 -11.41 18.53 24.19
N GLU A 178 -10.21 18.21 24.71
CA GLU A 178 -8.97 18.36 23.94
C GLU A 178 -8.80 17.24 22.92
N ASN A 179 -8.44 17.63 21.70
CA ASN A 179 -8.07 16.69 20.66
C ASN A 179 -6.62 16.26 20.82
N HIS A 180 -6.36 14.97 20.58
CA HIS A 180 -5.03 14.37 20.55
C HIS A 180 -4.87 13.50 19.31
N PHE A 181 -3.65 13.42 18.80
CA PHE A 181 -3.32 12.45 17.77
C PHE A 181 -2.71 11.21 18.39
N ALA A 182 -3.17 10.07 17.89
CA ALA A 182 -2.60 8.77 18.19
C ALA A 182 -2.30 8.00 16.91
N ARG A 183 -1.31 7.13 17.02
CA ARG A 183 -0.92 6.20 15.98
C ARG A 183 -1.18 4.79 16.46
N VAL A 184 -1.79 3.97 15.60
CA VAL A 184 -1.83 2.52 15.79
C VAL A 184 -1.12 1.87 14.61
N LYS A 185 0.03 1.23 14.88
CA LYS A 185 0.75 0.46 13.85
C LYS A 185 0.00 -0.85 13.60
N VAL A 186 -0.32 -1.15 12.35
CA VAL A 186 -0.90 -2.45 11.96
C VAL A 186 0.22 -3.51 12.04
N PRO A 187 0.08 -4.55 12.86
CA PRO A 187 1.14 -5.55 13.06
C PRO A 187 1.39 -6.36 11.78
N SER A 188 2.64 -6.40 11.33
CA SER A 188 3.04 -7.19 10.15
C SER A 188 3.16 -8.69 10.42
N ILE A 189 3.13 -9.10 11.68
CA ILE A 189 3.14 -10.53 12.09
C ILE A 189 1.79 -11.20 11.80
N LEU A 190 0.71 -10.42 11.70
CA LEU A 190 -0.62 -10.89 11.37
C LEU A 190 -0.86 -10.78 9.85
N SER A 191 -1.68 -11.69 9.31
CA SER A 191 -2.10 -11.57 7.91
C SER A 191 -2.85 -10.25 7.71
N ARG A 192 -2.43 -9.47 6.71
CA ARG A 192 -3.10 -8.21 6.36
C ARG A 192 -4.51 -8.45 5.82
N LEU A 193 -4.75 -9.62 5.23
CA LEU A 193 -6.04 -10.06 4.72
C LEU A 193 -6.51 -11.26 5.55
N LEU A 194 -7.55 -11.06 6.36
CA LEU A 194 -8.08 -12.07 7.27
C LEU A 194 -9.20 -12.85 6.56
N GLN A 195 -9.11 -14.17 6.53
CA GLN A 195 -10.22 -15.02 6.07
C GLN A 195 -11.26 -15.13 7.20
N ILE A 196 -12.33 -14.34 7.13
CA ILE A 196 -13.28 -14.16 8.23
C ILE A 196 -14.27 -15.31 8.37
N ASP A 197 -14.56 -16.06 7.30
CA ASP A 197 -15.39 -17.27 7.35
C ASP A 197 -14.79 -18.32 8.31
N ASN A 198 -13.46 -18.46 8.34
CA ASN A 198 -12.78 -19.34 9.31
C ASN A 198 -12.86 -18.84 10.76
N ILE A 199 -13.05 -17.54 10.96
CA ILE A 199 -13.17 -16.92 12.29
C ILE A 199 -14.62 -17.05 12.78
N ILE A 200 -15.57 -16.80 11.90
CA ILE A 200 -17.01 -16.76 12.18
C ILE A 200 -17.58 -18.18 12.31
N GLU A 201 -17.16 -19.11 11.44
CA GLU A 201 -17.64 -20.49 11.38
C GLU A 201 -16.49 -21.51 11.33
N PRO A 202 -15.61 -21.59 12.36
CA PRO A 202 -14.40 -22.42 12.34
C PRO A 202 -14.63 -23.92 12.17
N LYS A 203 -15.88 -24.39 12.36
CA LYS A 203 -16.27 -25.81 12.24
C LYS A 203 -16.90 -26.16 10.89
N LYS A 204 -17.07 -25.18 9.99
CA LYS A 204 -17.63 -25.44 8.67
C LYS A 204 -16.55 -26.11 7.84
N SER A 205 -16.68 -27.43 7.67
CA SER A 205 -15.88 -28.13 6.66
C SER A 205 -16.23 -27.55 5.29
N ILE A 206 -15.22 -27.40 4.42
CA ILE A 206 -15.45 -27.14 2.99
C ILE A 206 -16.43 -28.21 2.53
N GLY A 207 -17.67 -27.81 2.24
CA GLY A 207 -18.70 -28.75 1.83
C GLY A 207 -18.20 -29.53 0.62
N THR A 208 -18.35 -30.84 0.64
CA THR A 208 -18.03 -31.76 -0.47
C THR A 208 -18.83 -31.49 -1.76
N ASN A 209 -19.63 -30.43 -1.76
CA ASN A 209 -20.56 -30.03 -2.81
C ASN A 209 -19.88 -29.20 -3.91
N GLY A 210 -18.55 -28.99 -3.84
CA GLY A 210 -17.76 -28.37 -4.91
C GLY A 210 -17.82 -26.83 -4.98
N ASN A 211 -18.66 -26.17 -4.17
CA ASN A 211 -18.72 -24.70 -4.14
C ASN A 211 -17.70 -24.14 -3.15
N PHE A 212 -16.55 -23.70 -3.68
CA PHE A 212 -15.58 -22.91 -2.94
C PHE A 212 -16.12 -21.50 -2.70
N THR A 213 -16.06 -21.01 -1.46
CA THR A 213 -16.24 -19.60 -1.15
C THR A 213 -15.23 -19.21 -0.07
N ALA A 214 -14.70 -18.01 -0.16
CA ALA A 214 -13.81 -17.45 0.85
C ALA A 214 -14.17 -15.98 1.05
N THR A 215 -14.27 -15.54 2.30
CA THR A 215 -14.62 -14.16 2.63
C THR A 215 -13.49 -13.54 3.41
N TYR A 216 -12.98 -12.42 2.92
CA TYR A 216 -11.82 -11.76 3.47
C TYR A 216 -12.14 -10.33 3.89
N MET A 217 -11.51 -9.89 4.98
CA MET A 217 -11.54 -8.51 5.48
C MET A 217 -10.12 -8.02 5.69
N TRP A 218 -9.86 -6.74 5.40
CA TRP A 218 -8.58 -6.13 5.76
C TRP A 218 -8.42 -6.03 7.27
N LEU A 219 -7.27 -6.44 7.78
CA LEU A 219 -6.93 -6.32 9.21
C LEU A 219 -7.08 -4.87 9.70
N GLY A 220 -6.74 -3.89 8.85
CA GLY A 220 -6.90 -2.47 9.15
C GLY A 220 -8.36 -2.09 9.47
N ASP A 221 -9.32 -2.62 8.72
CA ASP A 221 -10.74 -2.33 8.93
C ASP A 221 -11.21 -2.93 10.26
N LEU A 222 -10.81 -4.17 10.55
CA LEU A 222 -11.14 -4.80 11.84
C LEU A 222 -10.52 -4.04 13.03
N ILE A 223 -9.29 -3.51 12.88
CA ILE A 223 -8.69 -2.63 13.88
C ILE A 223 -9.50 -1.32 14.02
N LYS A 224 -9.90 -0.70 12.90
CA LYS A 224 -10.72 0.53 12.88
C LYS A 224 -12.04 0.35 13.62
N ALA A 225 -12.76 -0.76 13.38
CA ALA A 225 -14.00 -1.11 14.11
C ALA A 225 -13.82 -1.15 15.63
N ASN A 226 -12.62 -1.52 16.08
CA ASN A 226 -12.35 -1.83 17.47
C ASN A 226 -11.48 -0.76 18.17
N LEU A 227 -11.25 0.40 17.54
CA LEU A 227 -10.52 1.52 18.14
C LEU A 227 -11.04 1.95 19.52
N PRO A 228 -12.36 1.95 19.80
CA PRO A 228 -12.86 2.28 21.13
C PRO A 228 -12.28 1.39 22.26
N LEU A 229 -11.87 0.15 21.94
CA LEU A 229 -11.20 -0.73 22.91
C LEU A 229 -9.76 -0.31 23.19
N LEU A 230 -9.08 0.32 22.23
CA LEU A 230 -7.70 0.80 22.37
C LEU A 230 -7.61 2.15 23.09
N PHE A 231 -8.68 2.95 23.05
CA PHE A 231 -8.74 4.29 23.64
C PHE A 231 -9.91 4.42 24.62
N PRO A 232 -9.90 3.67 25.75
CA PRO A 232 -11.01 3.68 26.69
C PRO A 232 -11.23 5.08 27.29
N GLY A 233 -12.49 5.53 27.30
CA GLY A 233 -12.88 6.84 27.82
C GLY A 233 -12.54 8.01 26.90
N MET A 234 -12.15 7.76 25.64
CA MET A 234 -11.90 8.78 24.62
C MET A 234 -12.88 8.59 23.46
N GLU A 235 -13.28 9.70 22.83
CA GLU A 235 -14.08 9.69 21.61
C GLU A 235 -13.14 9.55 20.40
N ILE A 236 -13.46 8.65 19.47
CA ILE A 236 -12.75 8.56 18.18
C ILE A 236 -13.41 9.56 17.22
N VAL A 237 -12.67 10.60 16.84
CA VAL A 237 -13.16 11.65 15.92
C VAL A 237 -12.94 11.23 14.46
N GLU A 238 -11.77 10.66 14.15
CA GLU A 238 -11.38 10.26 12.79
C GLU A 238 -10.29 9.16 12.83
N ALA A 239 -10.26 8.25 11.84
CA ALA A 239 -9.30 7.15 11.76
C ALA A 239 -9.07 6.58 10.34
#